data_AF-A0A6N2R8B2-F1
#
_entry.id   AF-A0A6N2R8B2-F1
#
_cell.length_a   1.000
_cell.length_b   1.000
_cell.length_c   1.000
_cell.angle_alpha   90.00
_cell.angle_beta   90.00
_cell.angle_gamma   90.00
#
_symmetry.space_group_name_H-M   'P 1'
#
loop_
_entity.id
_entity.type
_entity.pdbx_description
1 polymer ?
#
loop_
_entity_poly.entity_id
_entity_poly.type
_entity_poly.pdbx_seq_one_letter_code
_entity_poly.pdbx_strand_id
1 'polypeptide(L)'
;MDSEMILAQARAARRKIEQATRYVPDEAGAGYTSFFPAWQVGQAYPAGDRFRWEGNLYKVLQEHTSQGDWPPDKAVSLYVRIADPAEEWPEWVQPLGAHDAYPQGAKVSHQGKHWVSEIDANTYEPGVYGWAEQQ
;
A
#
# COMPACT_ATOMS: atom_id res chain seq x y z
N MET A 1 13.72 -35.50 13.23
CA MET A 1 13.40 -34.07 13.44
C MET A 1 11.90 -33.96 13.23
N ASP A 2 11.13 -33.88 14.31
CA ASP A 2 9.67 -34.09 14.25
C ASP A 2 8.97 -32.94 13.52
N SER A 3 8.05 -33.28 12.62
CA SER A 3 7.34 -32.32 11.77
C SER A 3 6.59 -31.25 12.59
N GLU A 4 6.09 -31.60 13.76
CA GLU A 4 5.43 -30.65 14.67
C GLU A 4 6.40 -29.58 15.20
N MET A 5 7.63 -29.97 15.52
CA MET A 5 8.66 -29.05 15.98
C MET A 5 9.03 -28.05 14.87
N ILE A 6 9.15 -28.52 13.62
CA ILE A 6 9.43 -27.67 12.46
C ILE A 6 8.28 -26.66 12.24
N LEU A 7 7.03 -27.11 12.31
CA LEU A 7 5.86 -26.23 12.17
C LEU A 7 5.76 -25.20 13.30
N ALA A 8 6.06 -25.60 14.55
CA ALA A 8 6.08 -24.69 15.68
C ALA A 8 7.17 -23.61 15.53
N GLN A 9 8.37 -24.00 15.10
CA GLN A 9 9.46 -23.07 14.81
C GLN A 9 9.11 -22.12 13.67
N ALA A 10 8.51 -22.61 12.58
CA ALA A 10 8.07 -21.78 11.46
C ALA A 10 7.04 -20.71 11.90
N ARG A 11 6.05 -21.09 12.72
CA ARG A 11 5.06 -20.15 13.29
C ARG A 11 5.73 -19.11 14.19
N ALA A 12 6.68 -19.52 15.03
CA ALA A 12 7.41 -18.60 15.91
C ALA A 12 8.27 -17.62 15.11
N ALA A 13 8.95 -18.09 14.06
CA ALA A 13 9.71 -17.24 13.14
C ALA A 13 8.80 -16.24 12.42
N ARG A 14 7.64 -16.69 11.91
CA ARG A 14 6.66 -15.82 11.25
C ARG A 14 6.22 -14.67 12.13
N ARG A 15 5.86 -14.94 13.39
CA ARG A 15 5.47 -13.88 14.35
C ARG A 15 6.59 -12.87 14.60
N LYS A 16 7.84 -13.31 14.66
CA LYS A 16 8.99 -12.40 14.82
C LYS A 16 9.17 -11.51 13.59
N ILE A 17 9.03 -12.08 12.39
CA ILE A 17 9.08 -11.32 11.13
C ILE A 17 7.97 -10.28 11.09
N GLU A 18 6.73 -10.66 11.41
CA GLU A 18 5.58 -9.75 11.48
C GLU A 18 5.78 -8.63 12.51
N GLN A 19 6.40 -8.90 13.65
CA GLN A 19 6.75 -7.84 14.60
C GLN A 19 7.85 -6.93 14.06
N ALA A 20 8.80 -7.46 13.28
CA ALA A 20 9.89 -6.68 12.70
C ALA A 20 9.43 -5.78 11.55
N THR A 21 8.37 -6.16 10.81
CA THR A 21 7.86 -5.32 9.71
C THR A 21 7.44 -3.94 10.17
N ARG A 22 7.06 -3.76 11.44
CA ARG A 22 6.74 -2.44 12.03
C ARG A 22 7.87 -1.41 11.86
N TYR A 23 9.11 -1.86 11.73
CA TYR A 23 10.29 -1.01 11.61
C TYR A 23 10.79 -0.84 10.17
N VAL A 24 10.20 -1.57 9.22
CA VAL A 24 10.53 -1.44 7.81
C VAL A 24 9.89 -0.13 7.30
N PRO A 25 10.65 0.78 6.64
CA PRO A 25 10.07 1.95 5.98
C PRO A 25 9.01 1.56 4.95
N ASP A 26 8.03 2.43 4.67
CA ASP A 26 6.92 2.11 3.75
C ASP A 26 7.43 1.70 2.35
N GLU A 27 8.34 2.48 1.78
CA GLU A 27 8.97 2.21 0.48
C GLU A 27 9.65 0.82 0.43
N ALA A 28 10.37 0.46 1.48
CA ALA A 28 11.02 -0.84 1.56
C ALA A 28 10.00 -1.98 1.80
N GLY A 29 8.87 -1.67 2.45
CA GLY A 29 7.84 -2.65 2.81
C GLY A 29 7.15 -3.27 1.61
N ALA A 30 6.94 -2.51 0.53
CA ALA A 30 6.24 -2.99 -0.66
C ALA A 30 6.95 -4.19 -1.33
N GLY A 31 8.28 -4.17 -1.39
CA GLY A 31 9.08 -5.32 -1.85
C GLY A 31 9.01 -6.57 -0.96
N TYR A 32 8.42 -6.46 0.24
CA TYR A 32 8.25 -7.53 1.21
C TYR A 32 6.79 -7.75 1.61
N THR A 33 5.84 -7.48 0.72
CA THR A 33 4.38 -7.58 0.98
C THR A 33 3.98 -8.91 1.63
N SER A 34 4.62 -10.03 1.26
CA SER A 34 4.35 -11.35 1.83
C SER A 34 4.66 -11.48 3.34
N PHE A 35 5.45 -10.57 3.93
CA PHE A 35 5.76 -10.54 5.35
C PHE A 35 4.70 -9.82 6.20
N PHE A 36 3.81 -9.05 5.58
CA PHE A 36 2.70 -8.38 6.26
C PHE A 36 1.50 -9.31 6.47
N PRO A 37 0.68 -9.10 7.53
CA PRO A 37 -0.54 -9.85 7.76
C PRO A 37 -1.55 -9.59 6.63
N ALA A 38 -2.40 -10.57 6.32
CA ALA A 38 -3.48 -10.36 5.35
C ALA A 38 -4.60 -9.49 5.95
N TRP A 39 -5.28 -8.71 5.11
CA TRP A 39 -6.49 -8.00 5.52
C TRP A 39 -7.58 -8.98 5.98
N GLN A 40 -8.27 -8.65 7.07
CA GLN A 40 -9.35 -9.45 7.63
C GLN A 40 -10.54 -8.57 7.98
N VAL A 41 -11.76 -9.04 7.75
CA VAL A 41 -13.01 -8.37 8.15
C VAL A 41 -13.21 -8.48 9.67
N GLY A 42 -13.69 -7.42 10.31
CA GLY A 42 -13.94 -7.38 11.76
C GLY A 42 -12.68 -7.21 12.61
N GLN A 43 -11.54 -6.93 11.99
CA GLN A 43 -10.27 -6.66 12.67
C GLN A 43 -10.17 -5.18 12.99
N ALA A 44 -9.73 -4.85 14.21
CA ALA A 44 -9.35 -3.49 14.57
C ALA A 44 -8.02 -3.13 13.91
N TYR A 45 -7.99 -2.02 13.19
CA TYR A 45 -6.84 -1.49 12.47
C TYR A 45 -6.45 -0.11 13.04
N PRO A 46 -5.37 -0.03 13.83
CA PRO A 46 -4.76 1.24 14.23
C PRO A 46 -4.28 2.06 13.03
N ALA A 47 -4.30 3.39 13.16
CA ALA A 47 -3.70 4.27 12.16
C ALA A 47 -2.19 3.99 12.00
N GLY A 48 -1.72 3.87 10.76
CA GLY A 48 -0.34 3.56 10.41
C GLY A 48 -0.01 2.07 10.30
N ASP A 49 -0.90 1.17 10.71
CA ASP A 49 -0.71 -0.27 10.52
C ASP A 49 -0.69 -0.64 9.03
N ARG A 50 -0.06 -1.77 8.72
CA ARG A 50 0.14 -2.25 7.35
C ARG A 50 -0.27 -3.70 7.18
N PHE A 51 -0.90 -3.98 6.06
CA PHE A 51 -1.41 -5.31 5.73
C PHE A 51 -1.35 -5.56 4.22
N ARG A 52 -1.38 -6.83 3.83
CA ARG A 52 -1.46 -7.23 2.42
C ARG A 52 -2.91 -7.48 2.00
N TRP A 53 -3.25 -7.06 0.79
CA TRP A 53 -4.52 -7.34 0.14
C TRP A 53 -4.30 -7.47 -1.37
N GLU A 54 -4.80 -8.56 -1.97
CA GLU A 54 -4.63 -8.88 -3.40
C GLU A 54 -3.19 -8.76 -3.93
N GLY A 55 -2.20 -9.10 -3.11
CA GLY A 55 -0.78 -9.02 -3.47
C GLY A 55 -0.15 -7.64 -3.33
N ASN A 56 -0.92 -6.62 -2.97
CA ASN A 56 -0.47 -5.26 -2.71
C ASN A 56 -0.32 -4.99 -1.20
N LEU A 57 0.54 -4.04 -0.85
CA LEU A 57 0.69 -3.53 0.50
C LEU A 57 -0.19 -2.30 0.71
N TYR A 58 -0.94 -2.26 1.79
CA TYR A 58 -1.75 -1.12 2.19
C TYR A 58 -1.35 -0.63 3.58
N LYS A 59 -1.55 0.67 3.80
CA LYS A 59 -1.42 1.33 5.09
C LYS A 59 -2.75 1.90 5.54
N VAL A 60 -3.03 1.78 6.83
CA VAL A 60 -4.21 2.35 7.47
C VAL A 60 -4.00 3.85 7.67
N LEU A 61 -4.92 4.66 7.15
CA LEU A 61 -4.90 6.11 7.31
C LEU A 61 -5.58 6.55 8.61
N GLN A 62 -6.71 5.93 8.93
CA GLN A 62 -7.55 6.26 10.08
C GLN A 62 -7.85 5.01 10.89
N GLU A 63 -7.85 5.10 12.23
CA GLU A 63 -8.22 3.97 13.08
C GLU A 63 -9.68 3.58 12.86
N HIS A 64 -9.94 2.29 12.64
CA HIS A 64 -11.29 1.76 12.45
C HIS A 64 -11.33 0.25 12.68
N THR A 65 -12.54 -0.33 12.61
CA THR A 65 -12.73 -1.79 12.47
C THR A 65 -13.14 -2.08 11.04
N SER A 66 -12.43 -3.00 10.38
CA SER A 66 -12.67 -3.34 8.97
C SER A 66 -14.05 -3.95 8.73
N GLN A 67 -14.64 -3.66 7.57
CA GLN A 67 -15.94 -4.16 7.13
C GLN A 67 -15.83 -4.71 5.71
N GLY A 68 -16.63 -5.73 5.38
CA GLY A 68 -16.61 -6.36 4.06
C GLY A 68 -16.95 -5.40 2.91
N ASP A 69 -17.84 -4.43 3.18
CA ASP A 69 -18.25 -3.41 2.22
C ASP A 69 -17.23 -2.28 2.04
N TRP A 70 -16.15 -2.28 2.83
CA TRP A 70 -15.05 -1.32 2.78
C TRP A 70 -13.73 -2.03 2.41
N PRO A 71 -13.63 -2.62 1.21
CA PRO A 71 -12.38 -3.24 0.80
C PRO A 71 -11.27 -2.18 0.62
N PRO A 72 -9.99 -2.57 0.77
CA PRO A 72 -8.85 -1.66 0.69
C PRO A 72 -8.75 -0.78 -0.56
N ASP A 73 -9.22 -1.26 -1.72
CA ASP A 73 -9.22 -0.51 -2.98
C ASP A 73 -10.37 0.50 -3.13
N LYS A 74 -11.45 0.36 -2.36
CA LYS A 74 -12.61 1.28 -2.42
C LYS A 74 -12.64 2.27 -1.27
N ALA A 75 -12.18 1.87 -0.09
CA ALA A 75 -12.21 2.71 1.11
C ALA A 75 -10.96 3.61 1.19
N VAL A 76 -10.78 4.47 0.19
CA VAL A 76 -9.61 5.36 0.03
C VAL A 76 -9.40 6.37 1.17
N SER A 77 -10.44 6.62 1.99
CA SER A 77 -10.32 7.43 3.21
C SER A 77 -9.74 6.67 4.40
N LEU A 78 -9.82 5.34 4.38
CA LEU A 78 -9.36 4.45 5.44
C LEU A 78 -8.01 3.81 5.12
N TYR A 79 -7.73 3.58 3.84
CA TYR A 79 -6.56 2.85 3.38
C TYR A 79 -5.87 3.56 2.22
N VAL A 80 -4.55 3.40 2.17
CA VAL A 80 -3.72 3.87 1.07
C VAL A 80 -2.82 2.73 0.59
N ARG A 81 -2.73 2.54 -0.73
CA ARG A 81 -1.79 1.58 -1.33
C ARG A 81 -0.37 2.13 -1.21
N ILE A 82 0.56 1.29 -0.76
CA ILE A 82 1.99 1.58 -0.81
C ILE A 82 2.53 0.95 -2.10
N ALA A 83 2.94 1.80 -3.04
CA ALA A 83 3.54 1.38 -4.29
C ALA A 83 4.88 0.66 -4.06
N ASP A 84 5.16 -0.36 -4.88
CA ASP A 84 6.49 -0.96 -4.94
C ASP A 84 7.44 0.02 -5.66
N PRO A 85 8.58 0.42 -5.05
CA PRO A 85 9.58 1.25 -5.74
C PRO A 85 10.10 0.64 -7.05
N ALA A 86 9.98 -0.68 -7.24
CA ALA A 86 10.33 -1.36 -8.48
C ALA A 86 9.22 -1.30 -9.56
N GLU A 87 8.01 -0.87 -9.22
CA GLU A 87 6.90 -0.71 -10.16
C GLU A 87 7.12 0.55 -11.00
N GLU A 88 7.20 0.42 -12.33
CA GLU A 88 7.46 1.57 -13.21
C GLU A 88 6.25 2.53 -13.28
N TRP A 89 5.03 1.97 -13.28
CA TRP A 89 3.78 2.72 -13.43
C TRP A 89 2.82 2.41 -12.28
N PRO A 90 3.18 2.82 -11.04
CA PRO A 90 2.36 2.54 -9.88
C PRO A 90 0.96 3.13 -10.02
N GLU A 91 -0.05 2.37 -9.58
CA GLU A 91 -1.43 2.89 -9.55
C GLU A 91 -1.49 4.23 -8.81
N TRP A 92 -2.14 5.21 -9.43
CA TRP A 92 -2.31 6.54 -8.85
C TRP A 92 -3.13 6.46 -7.57
N VAL A 93 -2.67 7.20 -6.57
CA VAL A 93 -3.31 7.32 -5.26
C VAL A 93 -3.57 8.79 -5.02
N GLN A 94 -4.80 9.14 -4.65
CA GLN A 94 -5.17 10.53 -4.32
C GLN A 94 -4.30 11.05 -3.16
N PRO A 95 -3.51 12.12 -3.38
CA PRO A 95 -2.77 12.74 -2.28
C PRO A 95 -3.70 13.38 -1.26
N LEU A 96 -3.38 13.22 0.03
CA LEU A 96 -4.03 13.82 1.18
C LEU A 96 -3.52 15.24 1.48
N GLY A 97 -2.34 15.60 0.96
CA GLY A 97 -1.78 16.94 1.08
C GLY A 97 -0.52 17.16 0.24
N ALA A 98 0.25 18.19 0.59
CA ALA A 98 1.46 18.55 -0.15
C ALA A 98 2.65 17.59 0.10
N HIS A 99 2.60 16.80 1.19
CA HIS A 99 3.70 15.92 1.59
C HIS A 99 3.74 14.61 0.79
N ASP A 100 2.62 14.25 0.20
CA ASP A 100 2.39 13.05 -0.61
C ASP A 100 1.96 13.40 -2.04
N ALA A 101 2.12 14.67 -2.43
CA ALA A 101 1.88 15.14 -3.78
C ALA A 101 2.96 14.65 -4.75
N TYR A 102 2.57 14.39 -5.99
CA TYR A 102 3.48 13.85 -7.01
C TYR A 102 4.41 14.95 -7.56
N PRO A 103 5.74 14.78 -7.55
CA PRO A 103 6.66 15.73 -8.16
C PRO A 103 6.53 15.71 -9.69
N GLN A 104 7.08 16.74 -10.34
CA GLN A 104 7.17 16.76 -11.81
C GLN A 104 7.98 15.55 -12.30
N GLY A 105 7.49 14.87 -13.33
CA GLY A 105 8.08 13.65 -13.89
C GLY A 105 7.66 12.36 -13.20
N ALA A 106 6.87 12.42 -12.11
CA ALA A 106 6.34 11.22 -11.47
C ALA A 106 5.45 10.42 -12.43
N LYS A 107 5.63 9.11 -12.43
CA LYS A 107 4.89 8.16 -13.28
C LYS A 107 3.80 7.47 -12.46
N VAL A 108 2.59 7.38 -13.00
CA VAL A 108 1.49 6.62 -12.41
C VAL A 108 0.64 5.92 -13.48
N SER A 109 -0.09 4.88 -13.09
CA SER A 109 -1.16 4.28 -13.88
C SER A 109 -2.53 4.67 -13.32
N HIS A 110 -3.48 4.99 -14.19
CA HIS A 110 -4.85 5.32 -13.78
C HIS A 110 -5.83 5.02 -14.91
N GLN A 111 -6.93 4.33 -14.58
CA GLN A 111 -7.97 3.88 -15.53
C GLN A 111 -7.40 3.12 -16.75
N GLY A 112 -6.38 2.27 -16.52
CA GLY A 112 -5.76 1.47 -17.56
C GLY A 112 -4.81 2.23 -18.50
N LYS A 113 -4.48 3.48 -18.16
CA LYS A 113 -3.54 4.34 -18.92
C LYS A 113 -2.35 4.74 -18.06
N HIS A 114 -1.26 5.15 -18.71
CA HIS A 114 -0.05 5.66 -18.06
C HIS A 114 0.00 7.18 -18.12
N TRP A 115 0.51 7.80 -17.06
CA TRP A 115 0.52 9.25 -16.90
C TRP A 115 1.81 9.72 -16.26
N VAL A 116 2.33 10.84 -16.76
CA VAL A 116 3.51 11.52 -16.21
C VAL A 116 3.10 12.88 -15.69
N SER A 117 3.43 13.19 -14.43
CA SER A 117 3.14 14.49 -13.84
C SER A 117 3.95 15.58 -14.56
N GLU A 118 3.29 16.64 -15.02
CA GLU A 118 3.91 17.78 -15.70
C GLU A 118 4.25 18.92 -14.74
N ILE A 119 3.73 18.88 -13.52
CA ILE A 119 3.89 19.93 -12.50
C ILE A 119 4.47 19.34 -11.21
N ASP A 120 5.14 20.20 -10.44
CA ASP A 120 5.57 19.84 -9.09
C ASP A 120 4.41 19.90 -8.09
N ALA A 121 4.48 19.09 -7.04
CA ALA A 121 3.44 18.95 -6.03
C ALA A 121 2.02 18.72 -6.62
N ASN A 122 1.91 17.84 -7.62
CA ASN A 122 0.66 17.50 -8.27
C ASN A 122 -0.25 16.65 -7.37
N THR A 123 -1.43 17.18 -7.08
CA THR A 123 -2.48 16.52 -6.28
C THR A 123 -3.74 16.19 -7.09
N TYR A 124 -3.76 16.52 -8.38
CA TYR A 124 -4.90 16.31 -9.26
C TYR A 124 -4.96 14.87 -9.76
N GLU A 125 -6.17 14.39 -10.05
CA GLU A 125 -6.38 13.09 -10.67
C GLU A 125 -5.86 13.08 -12.13
N PRO A 126 -5.21 12.00 -12.59
CA PRO A 126 -4.77 11.87 -13.97
C PRO A 126 -5.92 12.01 -14.96
N GLY A 127 -5.69 12.81 -16.01
CA GLY A 127 -6.72 13.21 -16.97
C GLY A 127 -7.49 14.49 -16.61
N VAL A 128 -7.30 15.05 -15.40
CA VAL A 128 -7.88 16.35 -15.02
C VAL A 128 -6.93 17.50 -15.33
N TYR A 129 -5.76 17.54 -14.69
CA TYR A 129 -4.80 18.64 -14.84
C TYR A 129 -3.38 18.22 -14.43
N GLY A 130 -2.37 18.73 -15.14
CA GLY A 130 -0.97 18.53 -14.78
C GLY A 130 -0.43 17.14 -15.07
N TRP A 131 -1.05 16.37 -15.97
CA TRP A 131 -0.64 15.02 -16.35
C TRP A 131 -0.57 14.85 -17.87
N ALA A 132 0.53 14.26 -18.35
CA ALA A 132 0.71 13.84 -19.73
C ALA A 132 0.43 12.34 -19.88
N GLU A 133 -0.61 11.98 -20.63
CA GLU A 133 -0.89 10.58 -20.99
C GLU A 133 0.27 10.00 -21.82
N GLN A 134 0.70 8.79 -21.49
CA GLN A 134 1.69 8.02 -22.22
C GLN A 134 1.01 6.84 -22.93
N GLN A 135 1.43 6.58 -24.17
CA GLN A 135 0.94 5.47 -25.00
C GLN A 135 1.60 4.13 -24.65
#